data_AF-A0A6B2SPN7-F1
#
_entry.id   AF-A0A6B2SPN7-F1
#
_cell.length_a   1.000
_cell.length_b   1.000
_cell.length_c   1.000
_cell.angle_alpha   90.00
_cell.angle_beta   90.00
_cell.angle_gamma   90.00
#
_symmetry.space_group_name_H-M   'P 1'
#
loop_
_entity.id
_entity.type
_entity.pdbx_description
1 polymer ?
#
loop_
_entity_poly.entity_id
_entity_poly.type
_entity_poly.pdbx_seq_one_letter_code
_entity_poly.pdbx_strand_id
1 'polypeptide(L)'
;MDWLSAENTIAVLTAVLGLAATVGALWYERRVPRRKRLGYRVQLDTAIGDNVRTGGANARLGLFDETPEMSDATLVLLRVENDGSQAVSDADYSGRALHGLTAVFTGRTVRGLAVTAPSGDDHLMEHFTAAAGLRYEGSTLHIPRVPLNRGQHYKLLVLLTGGPVGGDVTLSGGIQAGDVQPNRSTTLDDKPPLLSRPAQLLTVLLTLSVVTLASIIVLREDDPPPPIECATGELTVLGSTAFAPVVEELADKYEGDCPGSDITVSAHGSAAGLRELDDAGRKSTGKGRNKGAPALLAFSDGPGSDGFPRLAETRVAVSVFALVLNDRVPTRNLTLPQVRRIYRGDVRNWKELGGPDLPVVLVSRGSSSGTRDTLQRRVLGGTFEIKASSNDCLGKDDPSVPVTRCELDSTDQVLDAVGRIPGAIGYSELRAASGLKGLHRLDLEGHAPSTDQLLKTGYPYREIEYAYTYGLPPADSLAAGFLAYARGTGIDVIRTHGHLPCATPEGLRVCAEGRPGDSAGTPLPQSSTTRRTS
;
A
#
# COMPACT_ATOMS: atom_id res chain seq x y z
N MET A 1 -19.02 -18.68 -11.63
CA MET A 1 -19.93 -17.51 -11.66
C MET A 1 -20.12 -17.13 -10.20
N ASP A 2 -19.14 -16.45 -9.61
CA ASP A 2 -19.12 -16.21 -8.15
C ASP A 2 -19.17 -14.72 -7.86
N TRP A 3 -20.10 -14.02 -8.53
CA TRP A 3 -20.31 -12.60 -8.30
C TRP A 3 -21.05 -12.31 -6.98
N LEU A 4 -21.57 -13.35 -6.32
CA LEU A 4 -22.27 -13.32 -5.03
C LEU A 4 -21.34 -13.72 -3.87
N SER A 5 -20.08 -13.27 -3.87
CA SER A 5 -19.31 -13.32 -2.63
C SER A 5 -19.94 -12.37 -1.59
N ALA A 6 -19.81 -12.71 -0.30
CA ALA A 6 -20.28 -11.86 0.80
C ALA A 6 -19.70 -10.43 0.69
N GLU A 7 -18.53 -10.29 0.10
CA GLU A 7 -17.83 -9.02 -0.08
C GLU A 7 -18.38 -8.21 -1.25
N ASN A 8 -18.68 -8.83 -2.40
CA ASN A 8 -19.34 -8.14 -3.51
C ASN A 8 -20.73 -7.66 -3.10
N THR A 9 -21.44 -8.44 -2.28
CA THR A 9 -22.74 -8.02 -1.72
C THR A 9 -22.58 -6.85 -0.75
N ILE A 10 -21.56 -6.83 0.12
CA ILE A 10 -21.26 -5.69 1.01
C ILE A 10 -20.83 -4.44 0.21
N ALA A 11 -19.96 -4.59 -0.79
CA ALA A 11 -19.49 -3.48 -1.64
C ALA A 11 -20.64 -2.86 -2.44
N VAL A 12 -21.49 -3.70 -3.05
CA VAL A 12 -22.70 -3.22 -3.74
C VAL A 12 -23.68 -2.57 -2.76
N LEU A 13 -23.87 -3.15 -1.56
CA LEU A 13 -24.73 -2.56 -0.52
C LEU A 13 -24.25 -1.17 -0.11
N THR A 14 -22.95 -1.00 0.17
CA THR A 14 -22.39 0.31 0.55
C THR A 14 -22.48 1.35 -0.57
N ALA A 15 -22.26 0.96 -1.82
CA ALA A 15 -22.44 1.84 -2.98
C ALA A 15 -23.91 2.29 -3.14
N VAL A 16 -24.86 1.34 -2.98
CA VAL A 16 -26.30 1.63 -2.98
C VAL A 16 -26.68 2.55 -1.82
N LEU A 17 -26.08 2.37 -0.65
CA LEU A 17 -26.31 3.19 0.54
C LEU A 17 -25.86 4.65 0.34
N GLY A 18 -24.69 4.85 -0.29
CA GLY A 18 -24.21 6.18 -0.67
C GLY A 18 -25.09 6.88 -1.71
N LEU A 19 -25.60 6.13 -2.69
CA LEU A 19 -26.55 6.64 -3.68
C LEU A 19 -27.88 7.02 -3.03
N ALA A 20 -28.42 6.17 -2.17
CA ALA A 20 -29.67 6.39 -1.44
C ALA A 20 -29.58 7.62 -0.52
N ALA A 21 -28.44 7.82 0.15
CA ALA A 21 -28.17 9.02 0.95
C ALA A 21 -28.25 10.30 0.11
N THR A 22 -27.59 10.31 -1.05
CA THR A 22 -27.55 11.47 -1.97
C THR A 22 -28.94 11.79 -2.54
N VAL A 23 -29.68 10.76 -2.97
CA VAL A 23 -31.06 10.91 -3.46
C VAL A 23 -31.99 11.36 -2.34
N GLY A 24 -31.82 10.85 -1.11
CA GLY A 24 -32.58 11.25 0.07
C GLY A 24 -32.39 12.72 0.42
N ALA A 25 -31.15 13.24 0.32
CA ALA A 25 -30.86 14.66 0.54
C ALA A 25 -31.56 15.55 -0.50
N LEU A 26 -31.47 15.21 -1.79
CA LEU A 26 -32.15 15.92 -2.87
C LEU A 26 -33.67 15.86 -2.73
N TRP A 27 -34.21 14.71 -2.31
CA TRP A 27 -35.63 14.53 -2.07
C TRP A 27 -36.12 15.37 -0.89
N TYR A 28 -35.38 15.39 0.21
CA TYR A 28 -35.69 16.21 1.38
C TYR A 28 -35.70 17.70 1.03
N GLU A 29 -34.67 18.21 0.35
CA GLU A 29 -34.61 19.61 -0.07
C GLU A 29 -35.78 20.02 -0.98
N ARG A 30 -36.25 19.08 -1.82
CA ARG A 30 -37.35 19.30 -2.75
C ARG A 30 -38.75 19.11 -2.14
N ARG A 31 -38.87 18.35 -1.05
CA ARG A 31 -40.15 18.00 -0.40
C ARG A 31 -40.42 18.74 0.91
N VAL A 32 -39.40 19.28 1.59
CA VAL A 32 -39.62 20.08 2.79
C VAL A 32 -40.33 21.38 2.38
N PRO A 33 -41.58 21.61 2.84
CA PRO A 33 -42.33 22.76 2.41
C PRO A 33 -41.63 24.03 2.90
N ARG A 34 -41.26 24.91 1.96
CA ARG A 34 -40.89 26.29 2.29
C ARG A 34 -42.11 26.94 2.93
N ARG A 35 -42.03 27.31 4.21
CA ARG A 35 -43.16 27.91 4.96
C ARG A 35 -42.91 29.38 5.26
N LYS A 36 -43.99 30.16 5.24
CA LYS A 36 -44.05 31.51 5.80
C LYS A 36 -44.27 31.38 7.31
N ARG A 37 -43.50 32.08 8.12
CA ARG A 37 -43.62 32.01 9.58
C ARG A 37 -43.25 33.34 10.19
N LEU A 38 -44.14 33.87 11.02
CA LEU A 38 -43.86 35.04 11.85
C LEU A 38 -43.64 34.60 13.29
N GLY A 39 -42.42 34.80 13.78
CA GLY A 39 -42.07 34.62 15.18
C GLY A 39 -42.30 35.90 15.96
N TYR A 40 -42.71 35.78 17.23
CA TYR A 40 -42.70 36.91 18.14
C TYR A 40 -42.16 36.55 19.51
N ARG A 41 -41.54 37.53 20.18
CA ARG A 41 -41.04 37.37 21.54
C ARG A 41 -41.04 38.68 22.31
N VAL A 42 -41.30 38.58 23.61
CA VAL A 42 -41.14 39.68 24.55
C VAL A 42 -39.67 39.78 24.94
N GLN A 43 -38.98 40.84 24.50
CA GLN A 43 -37.56 41.08 24.78
C GLN A 43 -37.34 41.83 26.10
N LEU A 44 -38.32 42.62 26.52
CA LEU A 44 -38.32 43.38 27.76
C LEU A 44 -39.75 43.42 28.29
N ASP A 45 -39.91 43.20 29.58
CA ASP A 45 -41.13 43.50 30.34
C ASP A 45 -40.68 44.01 31.71
N THR A 46 -40.77 45.32 31.92
CA THR A 46 -40.24 45.98 33.13
C THR A 46 -41.23 47.01 33.66
N ALA A 47 -41.23 47.22 34.97
CA ALA A 47 -41.95 48.34 35.58
C ALA A 47 -41.26 49.68 35.28
N ILE A 48 -42.05 50.74 35.16
CA ILE A 48 -41.62 52.15 35.19
C ILE A 48 -42.29 52.76 36.43
N GLY A 49 -41.53 53.10 37.46
CA GLY A 49 -42.04 53.65 38.73
C GLY A 49 -42.03 52.64 39.90
N ASP A 50 -42.52 53.08 41.06
CA ASP A 50 -42.49 52.33 42.31
C ASP A 50 -43.57 51.25 42.37
N ASN A 51 -43.34 50.15 41.65
CA ASN A 51 -44.22 48.98 41.64
C ASN A 51 -44.08 48.16 42.95
N VAL A 52 -44.40 48.77 44.10
CA VAL A 52 -44.17 48.21 45.45
C VAL A 52 -45.19 47.12 45.85
N ARG A 53 -46.10 46.70 44.96
CA ARG A 53 -47.09 45.65 45.33
C ARG A 53 -46.65 44.20 45.07
N THR A 54 -45.53 43.95 44.38
CA THR A 54 -45.05 42.58 44.11
C THR A 54 -43.53 42.48 44.02
N GLY A 55 -42.83 42.75 45.12
CA GLY A 55 -41.51 42.17 45.51
C GLY A 55 -40.47 41.74 44.46
N GLY A 56 -40.35 42.45 43.33
CA GLY A 56 -39.43 42.14 42.24
C GLY A 56 -38.21 43.05 42.29
N ALA A 57 -37.01 42.47 42.19
CA ALA A 57 -35.71 43.09 42.50
C ALA A 57 -35.23 44.25 41.59
N ASN A 58 -36.11 44.93 40.85
CA ASN A 58 -35.72 45.98 39.89
C ASN A 58 -36.69 47.19 39.91
N ALA A 59 -37.08 47.68 41.09
CA ALA A 59 -37.69 49.01 41.21
C ALA A 59 -36.61 50.07 40.93
N ARG A 60 -36.77 50.89 39.89
CA ARG A 60 -35.87 52.00 39.58
C ARG A 60 -36.57 53.30 39.97
N LEU A 61 -35.99 54.04 40.92
CA LEU A 61 -36.43 55.40 41.27
C LEU A 61 -36.40 56.29 40.02
N GLY A 62 -37.54 56.86 39.63
CA GLY A 62 -37.66 57.79 38.52
C GLY A 62 -38.81 58.76 38.75
N LEU A 63 -38.67 60.00 38.29
CA LEU A 63 -39.58 61.16 38.45
C LEU A 63 -41.01 60.99 37.87
N PHE A 64 -41.47 59.77 37.59
CA PHE A 64 -42.80 59.49 37.05
C PHE A 64 -43.92 59.51 38.13
N ASP A 65 -43.54 59.72 39.39
CA ASP A 65 -44.44 59.77 40.55
C ASP A 65 -45.37 60.99 40.57
N GLU A 66 -45.13 62.01 39.76
CA GLU A 66 -45.97 63.23 39.73
C GLU A 66 -47.25 63.09 38.88
N THR A 67 -47.41 61.96 38.18
CA THR A 67 -48.63 61.63 37.41
C THR A 67 -49.35 60.43 38.04
N PRO A 68 -50.49 60.61 38.74
CA PRO A 68 -51.23 59.54 39.43
C PRO A 68 -51.58 58.34 38.54
N GLU A 69 -51.73 58.57 37.23
CA GLU A 69 -52.09 57.57 36.22
C GLU A 69 -50.95 56.64 35.78
N MET A 70 -49.71 56.83 36.26
CA MET A 70 -48.53 56.05 35.84
C MET A 70 -47.85 55.25 36.95
N SER A 71 -48.43 55.20 38.14
CA SER A 71 -47.87 54.48 39.31
C SER A 71 -47.77 52.95 39.13
N ASP A 72 -48.51 52.38 38.16
CA ASP A 72 -48.49 50.96 37.80
C ASP A 72 -48.01 50.72 36.35
N ALA A 73 -47.24 51.66 35.80
CA ALA A 73 -46.79 51.59 34.42
C ALA A 73 -45.79 50.44 34.19
N THR A 74 -45.96 49.72 33.09
CA THR A 74 -45.02 48.72 32.59
C THR A 74 -44.65 48.99 31.15
N LEU A 75 -43.42 48.63 30.78
CA LEU A 75 -42.87 48.80 29.45
C LEU A 75 -42.56 47.43 28.86
N VAL A 76 -43.19 47.11 27.74
CA VAL A 76 -42.99 45.85 27.02
C VAL A 76 -42.35 46.12 25.66
N LEU A 77 -41.23 45.44 25.37
CA LEU A 77 -40.61 45.43 24.04
C LEU A 77 -40.95 44.12 23.34
N LEU A 78 -41.91 44.15 22.42
CA LEU A 78 -42.30 43.01 21.60
C LEU A 78 -41.53 43.03 20.28
N ARG A 79 -40.74 42.01 20.00
CA ARG A 79 -40.09 41.82 18.70
C ARG A 79 -40.93 40.86 17.84
N VAL A 80 -41.19 41.25 16.60
CA VAL A 80 -41.85 40.42 15.59
C VAL A 80 -40.88 40.24 14.42
N GLU A 81 -40.68 39.00 13.98
CA GLU A 81 -39.67 38.66 12.96
C GLU A 81 -40.16 37.58 11.99
N ASN A 82 -39.63 37.56 10.78
CA ASN A 82 -39.87 36.47 9.83
C ASN A 82 -38.83 35.35 10.00
N ASP A 83 -39.19 34.34 10.80
CA ASP A 83 -38.42 33.11 11.02
C ASP A 83 -38.63 32.06 9.91
N GLY A 84 -39.46 32.37 8.92
CA GLY A 84 -39.75 31.50 7.79
C GLY A 84 -38.66 31.50 6.71
N SER A 85 -38.75 30.52 5.82
CA SER A 85 -37.88 30.43 4.63
C SER A 85 -38.35 31.29 3.46
N GLN A 86 -39.56 31.87 3.54
CA GLN A 86 -40.19 32.69 2.52
C GLN A 86 -40.48 34.10 3.05
N ALA A 87 -40.45 35.10 2.17
CA ALA A 87 -40.93 36.43 2.51
C ALA A 87 -42.44 36.42 2.80
N VAL A 88 -42.86 37.28 3.73
CA VAL A 88 -44.26 37.57 4.03
C VAL A 88 -44.58 38.91 3.37
N SER A 89 -45.58 38.93 2.49
CA SER A 89 -46.06 40.12 1.80
C SER A 89 -47.37 40.62 2.40
N ASP A 90 -47.81 41.82 2.01
CA ASP A 90 -49.09 42.39 2.44
C ASP A 90 -50.30 41.48 2.13
N ALA A 91 -50.27 40.80 0.99
CA ALA A 91 -51.33 39.89 0.55
C ALA A 91 -51.38 38.57 1.35
N ASP A 92 -50.33 38.26 2.12
CA ASP A 92 -50.23 37.01 2.86
C ASP A 92 -51.00 37.04 4.18
N TYR A 93 -51.34 38.23 4.69
CA TYR A 93 -52.18 38.35 5.87
C TYR A 93 -53.62 37.98 5.53
N SER A 94 -54.13 36.91 6.12
CA SER A 94 -55.44 36.34 5.76
C SER A 94 -56.63 37.10 6.36
N GLY A 95 -56.40 38.00 7.31
CA GLY A 95 -57.45 38.84 7.89
C GLY A 95 -58.05 39.78 6.84
N ARG A 96 -59.34 40.13 6.97
CA ARG A 96 -59.98 41.18 6.14
C ARG A 96 -59.87 42.58 6.75
N ALA A 97 -59.38 42.68 7.98
CA ALA A 97 -59.14 43.95 8.65
C ALA A 97 -57.93 44.68 8.06
N LEU A 98 -57.86 45.99 8.33
CA LEU A 98 -56.71 46.82 7.97
C LEU A 98 -55.43 46.37 8.68
N HIS A 99 -55.54 45.81 9.88
CA HIS A 99 -54.41 45.25 10.62
C HIS A 99 -54.15 43.78 10.23
N GLY A 100 -52.87 43.39 10.25
CA GLY A 100 -52.41 42.03 9.95
C GLY A 100 -52.28 41.15 11.21
N LEU A 101 -51.86 41.75 12.32
CA LEU A 101 -51.64 41.05 13.60
C LEU A 101 -52.35 41.78 14.74
N THR A 102 -52.67 41.06 15.80
CA THR A 102 -53.26 41.59 17.03
C THR A 102 -52.45 41.09 18.22
N ALA A 103 -51.89 42.02 18.99
CA ALA A 103 -51.22 41.73 20.26
C ALA A 103 -52.18 42.03 21.42
N VAL A 104 -52.34 41.09 22.34
CA VAL A 104 -53.16 41.22 23.54
C VAL A 104 -52.26 41.14 24.77
N PHE A 105 -52.32 42.17 25.61
CA PHE A 105 -51.57 42.29 26.87
C PHE A 105 -52.52 41.97 28.04
N THR A 106 -52.55 40.71 28.46
CA THR A 106 -53.55 40.21 29.41
C THR A 106 -53.47 40.94 30.75
N GLY A 107 -54.59 41.52 31.20
CA GLY A 107 -54.67 42.24 32.48
C GLY A 107 -53.96 43.60 32.49
N ARG A 108 -53.57 44.14 31.33
CA ARG A 108 -52.92 45.46 31.21
C ARG A 108 -53.58 46.30 30.12
N THR A 109 -53.52 47.62 30.25
CA THR A 109 -54.09 48.60 29.31
C THR A 109 -52.99 49.37 28.59
N VAL A 110 -53.05 49.43 27.26
CA VAL A 110 -52.11 50.17 26.40
C VAL A 110 -52.34 51.67 26.52
N ARG A 111 -51.27 52.42 26.82
CA ARG A 111 -51.24 53.89 26.92
C ARG A 111 -50.40 54.55 25.86
N GLY A 112 -49.42 53.84 25.32
CA GLY A 112 -48.52 54.39 24.31
C GLY A 112 -47.79 53.30 23.54
N LEU A 113 -47.32 53.68 22.36
CA LEU A 113 -46.59 52.80 21.46
C LEU A 113 -45.49 53.60 20.76
N ALA A 114 -44.29 53.03 20.74
CA ALA A 114 -43.22 53.42 19.82
C ALA A 114 -42.79 52.20 19.00
N VAL A 115 -42.47 52.43 17.73
CA VAL A 115 -42.03 51.38 16.81
C VAL A 115 -40.59 51.64 16.39
N THR A 116 -39.78 50.59 16.30
CA THR A 116 -38.39 50.69 15.83
C THR A 116 -38.07 49.55 14.87
N ALA A 117 -37.33 49.84 13.80
CA ALA A 117 -36.76 48.86 12.88
C ALA A 117 -35.22 48.90 12.93
N PRO A 118 -34.52 47.82 12.52
CA PRO A 118 -33.06 47.82 12.37
C PRO A 118 -32.56 48.83 11.35
N SER A 119 -31.34 49.32 11.53
CA SER A 119 -30.66 50.20 10.59
C SER A 119 -30.59 49.56 9.19
N GLY A 120 -31.27 50.13 8.21
CA GLY A 120 -31.38 49.59 6.83
C GLY A 120 -32.75 49.03 6.46
N ASP A 121 -33.66 48.85 7.43
CA ASP A 121 -35.04 48.41 7.21
C ASP A 121 -36.06 49.54 7.46
N ASP A 122 -35.65 50.80 7.27
CA ASP A 122 -36.48 51.98 7.59
C ASP A 122 -37.80 52.03 6.80
N HIS A 123 -37.84 51.40 5.61
CA HIS A 123 -39.05 51.24 4.81
C HIS A 123 -40.19 50.51 5.57
N LEU A 124 -39.87 49.68 6.57
CA LEU A 124 -40.88 49.04 7.40
C LEU A 124 -41.70 50.07 8.21
N MET A 125 -41.10 51.21 8.55
CA MET A 125 -41.75 52.25 9.35
C MET A 125 -42.95 52.89 8.64
N GLU A 126 -42.96 52.92 7.31
CA GLU A 126 -44.06 53.47 6.50
C GLU A 126 -45.38 52.72 6.71
N HIS A 127 -45.31 51.46 7.15
CA HIS A 127 -46.49 50.64 7.42
C HIS A 127 -47.15 50.96 8.77
N PHE A 128 -46.49 51.67 9.68
CA PHE A 128 -46.98 51.93 11.04
C PHE A 128 -47.75 53.26 11.15
N THR A 129 -48.83 53.37 10.39
CA THR A 129 -49.72 54.55 10.41
C THR A 129 -51.13 54.19 10.85
N ALA A 130 -51.87 55.18 11.39
CA ALA A 130 -53.28 54.99 11.73
C ALA A 130 -54.13 54.59 10.49
N ALA A 131 -53.78 55.14 9.31
CA ALA A 131 -54.42 54.79 8.04
C ALA A 131 -54.16 53.33 7.62
N ALA A 132 -52.97 52.80 7.94
CA ALA A 132 -52.62 51.40 7.73
C ALA A 132 -53.20 50.45 8.81
N GLY A 133 -54.01 50.97 9.74
CA GLY A 133 -54.70 50.18 10.76
C GLY A 133 -53.98 50.07 12.10
N LEU A 134 -52.93 50.88 12.34
CA LEU A 134 -52.26 50.94 13.64
C LEU A 134 -53.16 51.65 14.65
N ARG A 135 -53.60 50.92 15.67
CA ARG A 135 -54.40 51.48 16.76
C ARG A 135 -54.31 50.58 17.98
N TYR A 136 -54.58 51.12 19.15
CA TYR A 136 -54.71 50.35 20.38
C TYR A 136 -55.99 50.76 21.11
N GLU A 137 -56.60 49.80 21.81
CA GLU A 137 -57.80 50.00 22.63
C GLU A 137 -57.78 48.99 23.78
N GLY A 138 -57.91 49.50 25.01
CA GLY A 138 -57.83 48.65 26.21
C GLY A 138 -56.52 47.85 26.26
N SER A 139 -56.62 46.53 26.33
CA SER A 139 -55.49 45.59 26.35
C SER A 139 -54.96 45.17 24.97
N THR A 140 -55.53 45.73 23.89
CA THR A 140 -55.34 45.20 22.54
C THR A 140 -54.62 46.20 21.65
N LEU A 141 -53.57 45.75 20.98
CA LEU A 141 -52.82 46.49 19.97
C LEU A 141 -53.04 45.85 18.60
N HIS A 142 -53.62 46.61 17.67
CA HIS A 142 -53.80 46.22 16.29
C HIS A 142 -52.59 46.68 15.46
N ILE A 143 -51.86 45.73 14.89
CA ILE A 143 -50.62 45.95 14.16
C ILE A 143 -50.90 45.82 12.65
N PRO A 144 -50.57 46.85 11.84
CA PRO A 144 -50.71 46.81 10.38
C PRO A 144 -50.08 45.59 9.72
N ARG A 145 -50.45 45.39 8.46
CA ARG A 145 -49.78 44.40 7.62
C ARG A 145 -48.40 44.93 7.25
N VAL A 146 -47.37 44.25 7.73
CA VAL A 146 -45.97 44.65 7.48
C VAL A 146 -45.32 43.56 6.64
N PRO A 147 -44.92 43.86 5.39
CA PRO A 147 -44.11 42.93 4.61
C PRO A 147 -42.77 42.69 5.30
N LEU A 148 -42.35 41.43 5.40
CA LEU A 148 -41.08 41.04 6.02
C LEU A 148 -40.37 40.01 5.15
N ASN A 149 -39.18 40.36 4.66
CA ASN A 149 -38.24 39.40 4.08
C ASN A 149 -37.69 38.45 5.15
N ARG A 150 -37.09 37.35 4.71
CA ARG A 150 -36.47 36.37 5.61
C ARG A 150 -35.47 37.05 6.54
N GLY A 151 -35.67 36.90 7.86
CA GLY A 151 -34.81 37.46 8.90
C GLY A 151 -35.03 38.94 9.24
N GLN A 152 -35.89 39.66 8.50
CA GLN A 152 -36.28 41.02 8.88
C GLN A 152 -37.18 41.00 10.12
N HIS A 153 -37.10 42.06 10.92
CA HIS A 153 -37.87 42.21 12.14
C HIS A 153 -38.15 43.68 12.46
N TYR A 154 -39.18 43.91 13.26
CA TYR A 154 -39.44 45.20 13.90
C TYR A 154 -39.71 44.99 15.39
N LYS A 155 -39.62 46.07 16.17
CA LYS A 155 -39.92 46.05 17.59
C LYS A 155 -40.98 47.08 17.94
N LEU A 156 -41.87 46.69 18.84
CA LEU A 156 -42.95 47.49 19.39
C LEU A 156 -42.65 47.71 20.86
N LEU A 157 -42.31 48.95 21.23
CA LEU A 157 -42.16 49.38 22.61
C LEU A 157 -43.51 49.91 23.09
N VAL A 158 -44.17 49.15 23.95
CA VAL A 158 -45.54 49.40 24.40
C VAL A 158 -45.54 49.83 25.85
N LEU A 159 -46.11 51.01 26.11
CA LEU A 159 -46.37 51.52 27.45
C LEU A 159 -47.75 51.01 27.91
N LEU A 160 -47.79 50.36 29.06
CA LEU A 160 -48.95 49.67 29.62
C LEU A 160 -49.20 50.15 31.06
N THR A 161 -50.44 50.05 31.54
CA THR A 161 -50.87 50.35 32.93
C THR A 161 -51.87 49.29 33.43
N GLY A 162 -52.16 49.21 34.72
CA GLY A 162 -53.24 48.38 35.27
C GLY A 162 -52.89 46.95 35.67
N GLY A 163 -51.66 46.47 35.46
CA GLY A 163 -51.30 45.07 35.75
C GLY A 163 -49.81 44.80 36.01
N PRO A 164 -49.47 43.65 36.63
CA PRO A 164 -48.11 43.33 37.08
C PRO A 164 -47.17 42.99 35.93
N VAL A 165 -45.85 43.14 36.12
CA VAL A 165 -44.79 42.62 35.23
C VAL A 165 -44.91 41.09 35.06
N GLY A 166 -44.58 40.54 33.88
CA GLY A 166 -44.69 39.11 33.56
C GLY A 166 -46.08 38.61 33.14
N GLY A 167 -46.99 39.50 32.75
CA GLY A 167 -48.32 39.16 32.25
C GLY A 167 -48.27 38.64 30.81
N ASP A 168 -49.19 37.73 30.48
CA ASP A 168 -49.19 37.05 29.20
C ASP A 168 -49.42 38.02 28.02
N VAL A 169 -48.46 38.03 27.10
CA VAL A 169 -48.54 38.74 25.81
C VAL A 169 -48.77 37.72 24.71
N THR A 170 -49.94 37.78 24.07
CA THR A 170 -50.28 36.89 22.95
C THR A 170 -50.34 37.70 21.66
N LEU A 171 -49.61 37.25 20.63
CA LEU A 171 -49.72 37.79 19.29
C LEU A 171 -50.43 36.76 18.41
N SER A 172 -51.49 37.22 17.75
CA SER A 172 -52.31 36.40 16.87
C SER A 172 -52.52 37.09 15.53
N GLY A 173 -52.71 36.29 14.48
CA GLY A 173 -52.92 36.76 13.12
C GLY A 173 -52.86 35.59 12.16
N GLY A 174 -53.61 35.67 11.06
CA GLY A 174 -53.62 34.61 10.07
C GLY A 174 -52.65 34.91 8.93
N ILE A 175 -51.84 33.93 8.55
CA ILE A 175 -50.90 34.00 7.42
C ILE A 175 -51.25 32.88 6.44
N GLN A 176 -51.43 33.22 5.16
CA GLN A 176 -51.69 32.24 4.12
C GLN A 176 -50.51 31.27 4.00
N ALA A 177 -50.80 29.96 4.09
CA ALA A 177 -49.79 28.90 4.08
C ALA A 177 -48.66 29.10 5.11
N GLY A 178 -48.97 29.72 6.24
CA GLY A 178 -48.03 30.02 7.32
C GLY A 178 -48.69 30.13 8.69
N ASP A 179 -47.90 30.46 9.69
CA ASP A 179 -48.35 30.59 11.08
C ASP A 179 -47.63 31.71 11.84
N VAL A 180 -48.29 32.20 12.89
CA VAL A 180 -47.72 33.11 13.89
C VAL A 180 -47.46 32.31 15.15
N GLN A 181 -46.22 32.24 15.64
CA GLN A 181 -45.87 31.45 16.82
C GLN A 181 -44.94 32.22 17.78
N PRO A 182 -45.05 31.96 19.10
CA PRO A 182 -44.10 32.49 20.06
C PRO A 182 -42.72 31.87 19.81
N ASN A 183 -41.71 32.70 19.62
CA ASN A 183 -40.33 32.28 19.42
C ASN A 183 -39.63 32.17 20.79
N ARG A 184 -39.14 30.97 21.15
CA ARG A 184 -38.28 30.79 22.34
C ARG A 184 -36.84 31.08 21.92
N SER A 185 -36.18 32.07 22.54
CA SER A 185 -34.78 32.34 22.21
C SER A 185 -33.91 31.12 22.46
N THR A 186 -33.18 30.70 21.44
CA THR A 186 -31.81 30.25 21.62
C THR A 186 -31.04 31.35 22.35
N THR A 187 -30.41 31.03 23.48
CA THR A 187 -29.58 31.95 24.26
C THR A 187 -28.41 32.46 23.40
N LEU A 188 -27.81 33.61 23.76
CA LEU A 188 -26.71 34.27 23.03
C LEU A 188 -25.47 33.36 22.78
N ASP A 189 -25.40 32.18 23.38
CA ASP A 189 -24.34 31.18 23.20
C ASP A 189 -24.71 29.94 22.36
N ASP A 190 -25.93 29.84 21.84
CA ASP A 190 -26.29 28.73 20.95
C ASP A 190 -25.75 29.01 19.54
N LYS A 191 -24.53 28.52 19.28
CA LYS A 191 -24.03 28.36 17.91
C LYS A 191 -25.06 27.54 17.14
N PRO A 192 -25.63 28.05 16.03
CA PRO A 192 -26.48 27.23 15.18
C PRO A 192 -25.65 26.00 14.76
N PRO A 193 -26.22 24.79 14.83
CA PRO A 193 -25.48 23.61 14.42
C PRO A 193 -25.08 23.83 12.95
N LEU A 194 -23.77 23.75 12.66
CA LEU A 194 -23.20 23.97 11.33
C LEU A 194 -23.81 23.03 10.26
N LEU A 195 -24.47 21.96 10.71
CA LEU A 195 -25.15 20.97 9.89
C LEU A 195 -26.52 20.66 10.51
N SER A 196 -27.57 20.63 9.68
CA SER A 196 -28.90 20.18 10.11
C SER A 196 -28.87 18.71 10.56
N ARG A 197 -29.80 18.28 11.44
CA ARG A 197 -29.92 16.86 11.86
C ARG A 197 -29.88 15.85 10.69
N PRO A 198 -30.57 16.07 9.55
CA PRO A 198 -30.45 15.17 8.41
C PRO A 198 -29.05 15.23 7.75
N ALA A 199 -28.39 16.39 7.72
CA ALA A 199 -27.02 16.49 7.22
C ALA A 199 -26.02 15.76 8.14
N GLN A 200 -26.20 15.81 9.47
CA GLN A 200 -25.39 15.03 10.41
C GLN A 200 -25.55 13.52 10.20
N LEU A 201 -26.79 13.03 10.04
CA LEU A 201 -27.06 11.62 9.72
C LEU A 201 -26.36 11.19 8.44
N LEU A 202 -26.42 12.03 7.40
CA LEU A 202 -25.76 11.77 6.11
C LEU A 202 -24.24 11.69 6.27
N THR A 203 -23.63 12.62 7.00
CA THR A 203 -22.18 12.63 7.25
C THR A 203 -21.73 11.40 8.03
N VAL A 204 -22.48 10.97 9.05
CA VAL A 204 -22.18 9.75 9.82
C VAL A 204 -22.27 8.51 8.93
N LEU A 205 -23.29 8.41 8.09
CA LEU A 205 -23.49 7.26 7.21
C LEU A 205 -22.37 7.15 6.16
N LEU A 206 -21.95 8.28 5.58
CA LEU A 206 -20.86 8.35 4.60
C LEU A 206 -19.50 8.05 5.23
N THR A 207 -19.24 8.60 6.42
CA THR A 207 -17.99 8.33 7.14
C THR A 207 -17.90 6.86 7.56
N LEU A 208 -18.99 6.26 8.05
CA LEU A 208 -19.04 4.83 8.34
C LEU A 208 -18.73 4.00 7.09
N SER A 209 -19.36 4.34 5.95
CA SER A 209 -19.16 3.65 4.67
C SER A 209 -17.70 3.73 4.20
N VAL A 210 -17.07 4.91 4.29
CA VAL A 210 -15.65 5.11 3.92
C VAL A 210 -14.72 4.35 4.86
N VAL A 211 -14.98 4.37 6.17
CA VAL A 211 -14.19 3.64 7.15
C VAL A 211 -14.30 2.13 6.93
N THR A 212 -15.50 1.60 6.65
CA THR A 212 -15.67 0.17 6.32
C THR A 212 -14.93 -0.20 5.04
N LEU A 213 -14.95 0.65 4.00
CA LEU A 213 -14.20 0.40 2.77
C LEU A 213 -12.68 0.43 2.99
N ALA A 214 -12.18 1.41 3.75
CA ALA A 214 -10.76 1.52 4.08
C ALA A 214 -10.29 0.34 4.95
N SER A 215 -11.13 -0.15 5.86
CA SER A 215 -10.82 -1.29 6.71
C SER A 215 -10.69 -2.59 5.91
N ILE A 216 -11.54 -2.80 4.90
CA ILE A 216 -11.46 -3.96 3.99
C ILE A 216 -10.14 -3.94 3.20
N ILE A 217 -9.64 -2.77 2.80
CA ILE A 217 -8.38 -2.67 2.04
C ILE A 217 -7.17 -2.95 2.94
N VAL A 218 -7.19 -2.48 4.19
CA VAL A 218 -6.04 -2.59 5.11
C VAL A 218 -5.96 -3.95 5.80
N LEU A 219 -7.10 -4.60 6.05
CA LEU A 219 -7.18 -5.93 6.67
C LEU A 219 -7.21 -7.07 5.65
N ARG A 220 -7.05 -6.77 4.36
CA ARG A 220 -6.99 -7.77 3.29
C ARG A 220 -5.62 -8.47 3.29
N GLU A 221 -5.55 -9.63 3.90
CA GLU A 221 -4.71 -10.74 3.44
C GLU A 221 -5.44 -11.42 2.26
N ASP A 222 -5.67 -10.70 1.17
CA ASP A 222 -5.98 -11.36 -0.09
C ASP A 222 -4.64 -11.72 -0.70
N ASP A 223 -4.23 -12.98 -0.51
CA ASP A 223 -3.16 -13.54 -1.33
C ASP A 223 -3.52 -13.27 -2.79
N PRO A 224 -2.66 -12.58 -3.56
CA PRO A 224 -2.90 -12.37 -4.97
C PRO A 224 -3.22 -13.73 -5.63
N PRO A 225 -4.07 -13.77 -6.67
CA PRO A 225 -4.36 -15.03 -7.36
C PRO A 225 -3.03 -15.73 -7.68
N PRO A 226 -2.90 -17.03 -7.36
CA PRO A 226 -1.63 -17.74 -7.45
C PRO A 226 -1.04 -17.54 -8.85
N PRO A 227 0.29 -17.38 -8.98
CA PRO A 227 0.95 -17.31 -10.27
C PRO A 227 0.45 -18.39 -11.23
N ILE A 228 0.39 -18.07 -12.53
CA ILE A 228 -0.02 -19.02 -13.59
C ILE A 228 0.85 -20.30 -13.59
N GLU A 229 2.01 -20.21 -12.96
CA GLU A 229 3.05 -21.23 -12.80
C GLU A 229 2.81 -22.18 -11.62
N CYS A 230 1.74 -21.98 -10.82
CA CYS A 230 1.47 -22.79 -9.65
C CYS A 230 0.98 -24.20 -9.99
N ALA A 231 1.60 -25.17 -9.33
CA ALA A 231 1.25 -26.58 -9.35
C ALA A 231 1.40 -27.15 -7.93
N THR A 232 0.72 -28.27 -7.66
CA THR A 232 0.69 -28.90 -6.33
C THR A 232 1.43 -30.24 -6.34
N GLY A 233 1.79 -30.74 -5.17
CA GLY A 233 2.47 -32.03 -4.99
C GLY A 233 3.84 -31.89 -4.34
N GLU A 234 4.64 -32.96 -4.46
CA GLU A 234 5.99 -33.03 -3.91
C GLU A 234 7.03 -32.97 -5.04
N LEU A 235 8.16 -32.29 -4.80
CA LEU A 235 9.30 -32.21 -5.70
C LEU A 235 10.60 -32.28 -4.88
N THR A 236 11.55 -33.10 -5.28
CA THR A 236 12.92 -33.01 -4.75
C THR A 236 13.86 -32.41 -5.78
N VAL A 237 14.58 -31.36 -5.37
CA VAL A 237 15.55 -30.65 -6.19
C VAL A 237 16.97 -31.02 -5.77
N LEU A 238 17.74 -31.56 -6.71
CA LEU A 238 19.07 -32.13 -6.49
C LEU A 238 20.18 -31.26 -7.10
N GLY A 239 21.43 -31.53 -6.72
CA GLY A 239 22.59 -31.15 -7.52
C GLY A 239 23.46 -30.04 -6.94
N SER A 240 23.65 -28.95 -7.70
CA SER A 240 24.66 -27.91 -7.45
C SER A 240 24.59 -27.32 -6.05
N THR A 241 25.67 -27.46 -5.28
CA THR A 241 25.81 -26.79 -3.98
C THR A 241 26.07 -25.29 -4.14
N ALA A 242 26.65 -24.87 -5.27
CA ALA A 242 26.93 -23.46 -5.54
C ALA A 242 25.65 -22.67 -5.88
N PHE A 243 24.61 -23.36 -6.34
CA PHE A 243 23.31 -22.78 -6.66
C PHE A 243 22.24 -23.07 -5.59
N ALA A 244 22.58 -23.85 -4.55
CA ALA A 244 21.64 -24.26 -3.50
C ALA A 244 20.95 -23.07 -2.80
N PRO A 245 21.64 -21.98 -2.40
CA PRO A 245 20.96 -20.84 -1.77
C PRO A 245 19.90 -20.19 -2.65
N VAL A 246 20.10 -20.22 -3.97
CA VAL A 246 19.13 -19.70 -4.95
C VAL A 246 17.91 -20.60 -5.02
N VAL A 247 18.14 -21.91 -5.09
CA VAL A 247 17.07 -22.91 -5.21
C VAL A 247 16.25 -22.98 -3.92
N GLU A 248 16.89 -22.89 -2.76
CA GLU A 248 16.23 -22.83 -1.45
C GLU A 248 15.30 -21.61 -1.36
N GLU A 249 15.78 -20.40 -1.67
CA GLU A 249 14.91 -19.22 -1.65
C GLU A 249 13.82 -19.27 -2.74
N LEU A 250 14.11 -19.86 -3.90
CA LEU A 250 13.09 -20.09 -4.93
C LEU A 250 12.02 -21.07 -4.45
N ALA A 251 12.40 -22.14 -3.75
CA ALA A 251 11.48 -23.13 -3.19
C ALA A 251 10.60 -22.47 -2.13
N ASP A 252 11.19 -21.78 -1.16
CA ASP A 252 10.46 -21.07 -0.10
C ASP A 252 9.43 -20.07 -0.67
N LYS A 253 9.83 -19.29 -1.70
CA LYS A 253 8.90 -18.35 -2.35
C LYS A 253 7.84 -19.05 -3.17
N TYR A 254 8.18 -20.12 -3.88
CA TYR A 254 7.20 -20.89 -4.64
C TYR A 254 6.16 -21.51 -3.70
N GLU A 255 6.56 -22.09 -2.58
CA GLU A 255 5.64 -22.67 -1.58
C GLU A 255 4.73 -21.62 -0.95
N GLY A 256 5.26 -20.41 -0.70
CA GLY A 256 4.48 -19.27 -0.23
C GLY A 256 3.47 -18.78 -1.27
N ASP A 257 3.88 -18.66 -2.53
CA ASP A 257 3.04 -18.17 -3.62
C ASP A 257 2.04 -19.23 -4.14
N CYS A 258 2.36 -20.52 -3.96
CA CYS A 258 1.62 -21.66 -4.50
C CYS A 258 1.26 -22.68 -3.40
N PRO A 259 0.15 -22.47 -2.67
CA PRO A 259 -0.28 -23.38 -1.61
C PRO A 259 -0.46 -24.82 -2.09
N GLY A 260 0.03 -25.78 -1.32
CA GLY A 260 -0.04 -27.21 -1.65
C GLY A 260 1.11 -27.74 -2.50
N SER A 261 2.19 -26.97 -2.63
CA SER A 261 3.49 -27.45 -3.11
C SER A 261 4.43 -27.75 -1.93
N ASP A 262 5.24 -28.79 -2.07
CA ASP A 262 6.29 -29.19 -1.12
C ASP A 262 7.56 -29.50 -1.93
N ILE A 263 8.61 -28.72 -1.70
CA ILE A 263 9.86 -28.71 -2.45
C ILE A 263 11.02 -28.95 -1.48
N THR A 264 11.57 -30.16 -1.52
CA THR A 264 12.78 -30.49 -0.76
C THR A 264 14.04 -30.23 -1.58
N VAL A 265 14.95 -29.41 -1.08
CA VAL A 265 16.26 -29.18 -1.71
C VAL A 265 17.32 -30.10 -1.08
N SER A 266 18.04 -30.86 -1.91
CA SER A 266 19.11 -31.78 -1.52
C SER A 266 20.32 -31.59 -2.43
N ALA A 267 21.16 -30.62 -2.08
CA ALA A 267 22.35 -30.27 -2.85
C ALA A 267 23.59 -31.04 -2.37
N HIS A 268 24.14 -31.91 -3.22
CA HIS A 268 25.31 -32.74 -2.93
C HIS A 268 26.33 -32.83 -4.10
N GLY A 269 26.19 -31.92 -5.07
CA GLY A 269 27.06 -31.77 -6.22
C GLY A 269 26.37 -32.07 -7.54
N SER A 270 26.64 -31.25 -8.54
CA SER A 270 26.00 -31.27 -9.86
C SER A 270 26.06 -32.63 -10.53
N ALA A 271 27.24 -33.26 -10.60
CA ALA A 271 27.36 -34.58 -11.24
C ALA A 271 26.69 -35.70 -10.44
N ALA A 272 26.58 -35.57 -9.11
CA ALA A 272 25.86 -36.53 -8.28
C ALA A 272 24.35 -36.40 -8.49
N GLY A 273 23.82 -35.17 -8.49
CA GLY A 273 22.40 -34.89 -8.77
C GLY A 273 21.95 -35.35 -10.16
N LEU A 274 22.78 -35.15 -11.20
CA LEU A 274 22.46 -35.64 -12.56
C LEU A 274 22.39 -37.17 -12.64
N ARG A 275 23.30 -37.88 -11.96
CA ARG A 275 23.28 -39.36 -11.91
C ARG A 275 22.04 -39.85 -11.19
N GLU A 276 21.70 -39.25 -10.05
CA GLU A 276 20.52 -39.61 -9.28
C GLU A 276 19.22 -39.38 -10.07
N LEU A 277 19.12 -38.27 -10.79
CA LEU A 277 18.00 -37.98 -11.67
C LEU A 277 17.87 -39.00 -12.82
N ASP A 278 18.95 -39.33 -13.54
CA ASP A 278 18.90 -40.35 -14.60
C ASP A 278 18.56 -41.74 -14.04
N ASP A 279 19.15 -42.14 -12.90
CA ASP A 279 18.87 -43.41 -12.26
C ASP A 279 17.40 -43.52 -11.83
N ALA A 280 16.85 -42.46 -11.25
CA ALA A 280 15.44 -42.41 -10.87
C ALA A 280 14.51 -42.46 -12.09
N GLY A 281 14.82 -41.72 -13.15
CA GLY A 281 14.04 -41.75 -14.38
C GLY A 281 14.12 -43.08 -15.13
N ARG A 282 15.27 -43.76 -15.13
CA ARG A 282 15.41 -45.14 -15.63
C ARG A 282 14.55 -46.12 -14.84
N LYS A 283 14.45 -45.95 -13.52
CA LYS A 283 13.60 -46.77 -12.66
C LYS A 283 12.11 -46.46 -12.89
N SER A 284 11.74 -45.20 -13.15
CA SER A 284 10.35 -44.80 -13.39
C SER A 284 9.81 -45.27 -14.75
N THR A 285 10.70 -45.44 -15.74
CA THR A 285 10.41 -45.90 -17.10
C THR A 285 10.69 -47.39 -17.35
N GLY A 286 11.39 -48.06 -16.42
CA GLY A 286 11.76 -49.48 -16.52
C GLY A 286 10.64 -50.46 -16.13
N LYS A 287 10.59 -51.62 -16.83
CA LYS A 287 9.67 -52.77 -16.58
C LYS A 287 8.18 -52.49 -16.77
N GLY A 288 7.78 -51.92 -17.92
CA GLY A 288 6.35 -51.83 -18.31
C GLY A 288 5.48 -50.96 -17.39
N ARG A 289 6.11 -50.17 -16.51
CA ARG A 289 5.47 -49.15 -15.69
C ARG A 289 5.77 -47.82 -16.36
N ASN A 290 4.79 -47.23 -17.04
CA ASN A 290 4.92 -45.85 -17.51
C ASN A 290 4.30 -44.95 -16.45
N LYS A 291 5.06 -44.63 -15.40
CA LYS A 291 4.58 -43.79 -14.28
C LYS A 291 4.83 -42.29 -14.50
N GLY A 292 5.34 -41.89 -15.68
CA GLY A 292 5.73 -40.51 -15.97
C GLY A 292 7.15 -40.16 -15.51
N ALA A 293 7.54 -38.90 -15.71
CA ALA A 293 8.80 -38.35 -15.21
C ALA A 293 8.81 -38.42 -13.66
N PRO A 294 9.96 -38.73 -13.03
CA PRO A 294 10.08 -38.67 -11.57
C PRO A 294 9.83 -37.24 -11.09
N ALA A 295 9.34 -37.11 -9.85
CA ALA A 295 9.21 -35.83 -9.14
C ALA A 295 10.60 -35.33 -8.66
N LEU A 296 11.53 -35.25 -9.61
CA LEU A 296 12.92 -34.87 -9.41
C LEU A 296 13.34 -33.85 -10.47
N LEU A 297 14.09 -32.86 -10.02
CA LEU A 297 14.76 -31.87 -10.86
C LEU A 297 16.20 -31.74 -10.36
N ALA A 298 17.16 -31.55 -11.25
CA ALA A 298 18.56 -31.37 -10.86
C ALA A 298 19.14 -30.07 -11.41
N PHE A 299 19.77 -29.25 -10.56
CA PHE A 299 20.56 -28.10 -10.99
C PHE A 299 22.04 -28.46 -11.13
N SER A 300 22.69 -27.87 -12.14
CA SER A 300 24.09 -28.10 -12.46
C SER A 300 24.77 -26.80 -12.91
N ASP A 301 25.85 -26.46 -12.24
CA ASP A 301 26.74 -25.30 -12.49
C ASP A 301 27.78 -25.56 -13.60
N GLY A 302 27.31 -26.30 -14.60
CA GLY A 302 28.06 -26.76 -15.75
C GLY A 302 27.21 -27.65 -16.65
N PRO A 303 27.60 -27.83 -17.92
CA PRO A 303 26.90 -28.73 -18.81
C PRO A 303 26.92 -30.15 -18.26
N GLY A 304 25.79 -30.83 -18.35
CA GLY A 304 25.71 -32.27 -18.13
C GLY A 304 26.65 -33.00 -19.08
N SER A 305 27.20 -34.13 -18.63
CA SER A 305 28.02 -34.96 -19.51
C SER A 305 27.17 -35.61 -20.60
N ASP A 306 27.79 -35.94 -21.73
CA ASP A 306 27.16 -36.70 -22.83
C ASP A 306 26.61 -38.08 -22.39
N GLY A 307 26.88 -38.49 -21.14
CA GLY A 307 26.39 -39.72 -20.53
C GLY A 307 24.90 -39.72 -20.16
N PHE A 308 24.19 -38.60 -20.28
CA PHE A 308 22.79 -38.46 -19.85
C PHE A 308 21.80 -38.09 -20.98
N PRO A 309 21.68 -38.90 -22.05
CA PRO A 309 20.94 -38.53 -23.27
C PRO A 309 19.42 -38.39 -23.09
N ARG A 310 18.87 -38.79 -21.95
CA ARG A 310 17.43 -38.68 -21.63
C ARG A 310 17.10 -37.49 -20.74
N LEU A 311 18.11 -36.76 -20.26
CA LEU A 311 17.86 -35.56 -19.47
C LEU A 311 17.59 -34.39 -20.42
N ALA A 312 16.47 -33.70 -20.19
CA ALA A 312 16.14 -32.47 -20.87
C ALA A 312 16.80 -31.31 -20.13
N GLU A 313 17.66 -30.57 -20.82
CA GLU A 313 18.35 -29.40 -20.28
C GLU A 313 17.54 -28.12 -20.44
N THR A 314 17.61 -27.25 -19.44
CA THR A 314 17.10 -25.88 -19.49
C THR A 314 18.13 -24.93 -18.90
N ARG A 315 18.51 -23.90 -19.65
CA ARG A 315 19.44 -22.87 -19.17
C ARG A 315 18.69 -21.88 -18.29
N VAL A 316 19.16 -21.68 -17.07
CA VAL A 316 18.46 -20.89 -16.04
C VAL A 316 19.17 -19.57 -15.78
N ALA A 317 20.49 -19.61 -15.54
CA ALA A 317 21.27 -18.44 -15.23
C ALA A 317 22.72 -18.57 -15.72
N VAL A 318 23.49 -17.49 -15.61
CA VAL A 318 24.94 -17.50 -15.73
C VAL A 318 25.52 -17.22 -14.35
N SER A 319 26.33 -18.15 -13.87
CA SER A 319 27.10 -18.03 -12.64
C SER A 319 28.48 -17.46 -12.94
N VAL A 320 28.90 -16.51 -12.10
CA VAL A 320 30.26 -16.00 -12.06
C VAL A 320 30.91 -16.52 -10.79
N PHE A 321 32.09 -17.12 -10.93
CA PHE A 321 32.87 -17.67 -9.84
C PHE A 321 34.12 -16.84 -9.58
N ALA A 322 34.60 -16.86 -8.35
CA ALA A 322 35.81 -16.17 -7.93
C ALA A 322 36.78 -17.19 -7.34
N LEU A 323 38.08 -16.94 -7.55
CA LEU A 323 39.07 -17.51 -6.65
C LEU A 323 39.06 -16.71 -5.35
N VAL A 324 39.18 -17.40 -4.23
CA VAL A 324 39.29 -16.79 -2.91
C VAL A 324 40.62 -17.14 -2.28
N LEU A 325 41.18 -16.19 -1.55
CA LEU A 325 42.50 -16.30 -0.94
C LEU A 325 42.44 -15.87 0.52
N ASN A 326 43.16 -16.59 1.39
CA ASN A 326 43.29 -16.22 2.79
C ASN A 326 43.89 -14.81 2.94
N ASP A 327 43.34 -14.00 3.85
CA ASP A 327 43.75 -12.60 4.06
C ASP A 327 45.22 -12.42 4.47
N ARG A 328 45.88 -13.46 4.98
CA ARG A 328 47.31 -13.42 5.27
C ARG A 328 48.17 -13.35 4.01
N VAL A 329 47.60 -13.59 2.82
CA VAL A 329 48.25 -13.40 1.52
C VAL A 329 47.59 -12.20 0.82
N PRO A 330 48.20 -11.00 0.82
CA PRO A 330 47.55 -9.77 0.36
C PRO A 330 47.42 -9.63 -1.17
N THR A 331 47.75 -10.68 -1.93
CA THR A 331 47.65 -10.71 -3.40
C THR A 331 46.21 -10.48 -3.83
N ARG A 332 45.96 -9.48 -4.69
CA ARG A 332 44.60 -9.16 -5.15
C ARG A 332 44.28 -9.62 -6.56
N ASN A 333 45.29 -9.95 -7.36
CA ASN A 333 45.13 -10.31 -8.76
C ASN A 333 46.07 -11.45 -9.14
N LEU A 334 45.58 -12.39 -9.95
CA LEU A 334 46.38 -13.44 -10.57
C LEU A 334 46.10 -13.52 -12.07
N THR A 335 47.14 -13.78 -12.85
CA THR A 335 46.99 -14.16 -14.27
C THR A 335 46.67 -15.65 -14.38
N LEU A 336 45.98 -16.08 -15.43
CA LEU A 336 45.66 -17.48 -15.72
C LEU A 336 46.91 -18.37 -15.75
N PRO A 337 48.07 -17.95 -16.32
CA PRO A 337 49.31 -18.71 -16.19
C PRO A 337 49.76 -18.92 -14.74
N GLN A 338 49.61 -17.91 -13.87
CA GLN A 338 49.93 -18.05 -12.44
C GLN A 338 48.96 -19.01 -11.74
N VAL A 339 47.65 -18.88 -11.99
CA VAL A 339 46.63 -19.79 -11.44
C VAL A 339 46.93 -21.24 -11.86
N ARG A 340 47.22 -21.47 -13.14
CA ARG A 340 47.58 -22.81 -13.65
C ARG A 340 48.81 -23.38 -12.96
N ARG A 341 49.86 -22.57 -12.76
CA ARG A 341 51.06 -23.00 -12.02
C ARG A 341 50.75 -23.34 -10.56
N ILE A 342 49.91 -22.56 -9.89
CA ILE A 342 49.47 -22.79 -8.51
C ILE A 342 48.73 -24.14 -8.41
N TYR A 343 47.70 -24.36 -9.25
CA TYR A 343 46.87 -25.56 -9.19
C TYR A 343 47.56 -26.84 -9.72
N ARG A 344 48.67 -26.70 -10.46
CA ARG A 344 49.58 -27.82 -10.79
C ARG A 344 50.63 -28.10 -9.72
N GLY A 345 50.70 -27.30 -8.66
CA GLY A 345 51.71 -27.43 -7.60
C GLY A 345 53.12 -26.98 -8.01
N ASP A 346 53.25 -26.23 -9.11
CA ASP A 346 54.52 -25.64 -9.56
C ASP A 346 54.96 -24.48 -8.67
N VAL A 347 54.01 -23.86 -7.95
CA VAL A 347 54.25 -22.81 -6.95
C VAL A 347 53.95 -23.41 -5.58
N ARG A 348 54.97 -23.49 -4.73
CA ARG A 348 54.86 -24.13 -3.41
C ARG A 348 54.71 -23.12 -2.27
N ASN A 349 55.15 -21.89 -2.50
CA ASN A 349 55.11 -20.82 -1.52
C ASN A 349 54.74 -19.49 -2.18
N TRP A 350 53.96 -18.67 -1.49
CA TRP A 350 53.49 -17.38 -1.98
C TRP A 350 54.60 -16.38 -2.29
N LYS A 351 55.78 -16.49 -1.65
CA LYS A 351 56.95 -15.67 -1.97
C LYS A 351 57.46 -15.82 -3.39
N GLU A 352 57.21 -16.96 -4.04
CA GLU A 352 57.56 -17.19 -5.44
C GLU A 352 56.76 -16.30 -6.41
N LEU A 353 55.64 -15.74 -5.93
CA LEU A 353 54.80 -14.78 -6.64
C LEU A 353 54.86 -13.37 -6.01
N GLY A 354 55.88 -13.10 -5.18
CA GLY A 354 56.06 -11.81 -4.50
C GLY A 354 55.17 -11.61 -3.26
N GLY A 355 54.53 -12.67 -2.77
CA GLY A 355 53.75 -12.68 -1.53
C GLY A 355 54.57 -12.96 -0.26
N PRO A 356 53.90 -13.20 0.88
CA PRO A 356 54.54 -13.56 2.14
C PRO A 356 55.16 -14.96 2.09
N ASP A 357 56.04 -15.26 3.05
CA ASP A 357 56.60 -16.61 3.23
C ASP A 357 55.56 -17.55 3.87
N LEU A 358 54.57 -17.96 3.08
CA LEU A 358 53.51 -18.88 3.45
C LEU A 358 53.42 -20.01 2.41
N PRO A 359 53.28 -21.28 2.85
CA PRO A 359 53.03 -22.38 1.92
C PRO A 359 51.69 -22.19 1.20
N VAL A 360 51.62 -22.66 -0.04
CA VAL A 360 50.36 -22.73 -0.79
C VAL A 360 49.56 -23.94 -0.31
N VAL A 361 48.32 -23.71 0.10
CA VAL A 361 47.35 -24.76 0.42
C VAL A 361 46.17 -24.67 -0.56
N LEU A 362 45.93 -25.73 -1.32
CA LEU A 362 44.81 -25.79 -2.27
C LEU A 362 43.61 -26.42 -1.56
N VAL A 363 42.54 -25.64 -1.40
CA VAL A 363 41.27 -26.13 -0.88
C VAL A 363 40.32 -26.27 -2.05
N SER A 364 39.96 -27.50 -2.39
CA SER A 364 39.14 -27.82 -3.56
C SER A 364 37.93 -28.67 -3.16
N ARG A 365 37.15 -29.08 -4.16
CA ARG A 365 35.95 -29.90 -4.01
C ARG A 365 36.16 -31.30 -4.59
N GLY A 366 35.32 -32.24 -4.15
CA GLY A 366 35.28 -33.59 -4.73
C GLY A 366 34.89 -33.61 -6.21
N SER A 367 34.98 -34.79 -6.84
CA SER A 367 34.70 -34.99 -8.27
C SER A 367 33.23 -34.79 -8.69
N SER A 368 32.31 -34.66 -7.73
CA SER A 368 30.90 -34.36 -7.99
C SER A 368 30.62 -32.85 -8.22
N SER A 369 31.59 -31.97 -7.91
CA SER A 369 31.43 -30.52 -8.02
C SER A 369 31.51 -30.04 -9.45
N GLY A 370 30.45 -29.39 -9.95
CA GLY A 370 30.52 -28.71 -11.24
C GLY A 370 31.30 -27.40 -11.17
N THR A 371 31.37 -26.73 -10.01
CA THR A 371 32.24 -25.55 -9.80
C THR A 371 33.72 -25.87 -10.06
N ARG A 372 34.17 -27.04 -9.57
CA ARG A 372 35.50 -27.59 -9.83
C ARG A 372 35.70 -27.90 -11.31
N ASP A 373 34.74 -28.59 -11.90
CA ASP A 373 34.79 -28.98 -13.31
C ASP A 373 34.87 -27.73 -14.22
N THR A 374 34.09 -26.70 -13.90
CA THR A 374 34.14 -25.37 -14.53
C THR A 374 35.50 -24.70 -14.34
N LEU A 375 36.10 -24.74 -13.14
CA LEU A 375 37.45 -24.22 -12.90
C LEU A 375 38.46 -24.89 -13.85
N GLN A 376 38.43 -26.22 -13.92
CA GLN A 376 39.34 -27.01 -14.74
C GLN A 376 39.19 -26.67 -16.22
N ARG A 377 37.96 -26.62 -16.74
CA ARG A 377 37.70 -26.29 -18.15
C ARG A 377 38.06 -24.86 -18.51
N ARG A 378 37.55 -23.89 -17.74
CA ARG A 378 37.57 -22.46 -18.12
C ARG A 378 38.86 -21.76 -17.70
N VAL A 379 39.38 -22.07 -16.51
CA VAL A 379 40.53 -21.36 -15.91
C VAL A 379 41.81 -22.15 -16.11
N LEU A 380 41.79 -23.45 -15.79
CA LEU A 380 42.97 -24.32 -15.90
C LEU A 380 43.22 -24.81 -17.35
N GLY A 381 42.39 -24.40 -18.32
CA GLY A 381 42.58 -24.70 -19.73
C GLY A 381 42.38 -26.18 -20.06
N GLY A 382 41.43 -26.84 -19.40
CA GLY A 382 41.15 -28.27 -19.57
C GLY A 382 42.12 -29.19 -18.82
N THR A 383 43.00 -28.65 -17.99
CA THR A 383 43.91 -29.45 -17.16
C THR A 383 43.30 -29.73 -15.79
N PHE A 384 43.63 -30.91 -15.24
CA PHE A 384 43.23 -31.29 -13.89
C PHE A 384 44.13 -30.64 -12.85
N GLU A 385 43.56 -30.42 -11.67
CA GLU A 385 44.33 -30.07 -10.48
C GLU A 385 45.31 -31.18 -10.11
N ILE A 386 46.36 -30.82 -9.37
CA ILE A 386 47.26 -31.81 -8.78
C ILE A 386 46.50 -32.82 -7.89
N LYS A 387 47.04 -34.03 -7.72
CA LYS A 387 46.47 -35.05 -6.83
C LYS A 387 46.23 -34.48 -5.41
N ALA A 388 45.12 -34.88 -4.79
CA ALA A 388 44.89 -34.61 -3.37
C ALA A 388 46.02 -35.23 -2.52
N SER A 389 46.43 -34.49 -1.49
CA SER A 389 47.55 -34.86 -0.62
C SER A 389 47.25 -34.71 0.86
N SER A 390 46.02 -34.32 1.22
CA SER A 390 45.58 -34.06 2.59
C SER A 390 44.09 -34.33 2.73
N ASN A 391 43.69 -35.02 3.79
CA ASN A 391 42.28 -35.22 4.13
C ASN A 391 41.72 -34.10 5.03
N ASP A 392 42.55 -33.42 5.81
CA ASP A 392 42.14 -32.43 6.83
C ASP A 392 42.49 -30.97 6.48
N CYS A 393 43.12 -30.76 5.33
CA CYS A 393 43.67 -29.49 4.84
C CYS A 393 44.85 -28.91 5.65
N LEU A 394 45.29 -29.56 6.73
CA LEU A 394 46.33 -29.06 7.64
C LEU A 394 47.63 -29.86 7.50
N GLY A 395 47.53 -31.18 7.50
CA GLY A 395 48.63 -32.12 7.32
C GLY A 395 48.74 -32.60 5.88
N LYS A 396 49.96 -32.88 5.41
CA LYS A 396 50.18 -33.49 4.10
C LYS A 396 50.40 -35.00 4.26
N ASP A 397 49.34 -35.77 4.01
CA ASP A 397 49.29 -37.23 4.08
C ASP A 397 50.14 -37.91 3.00
N ASP A 398 50.21 -37.30 1.81
CA ASP A 398 51.04 -37.78 0.70
C ASP A 398 52.25 -36.85 0.49
N PRO A 399 53.45 -37.20 1.01
CA PRO A 399 54.62 -36.34 0.91
C PRO A 399 55.15 -36.20 -0.52
N SER A 400 54.79 -37.10 -1.44
CA SER A 400 55.22 -37.07 -2.84
C SER A 400 54.59 -35.91 -3.62
N VAL A 401 53.46 -35.39 -3.15
CA VAL A 401 52.79 -34.22 -3.74
C VAL A 401 53.47 -32.94 -3.23
N PRO A 402 53.84 -31.99 -4.11
CA PRO A 402 54.62 -30.79 -3.75
C PRO A 402 53.89 -29.82 -2.82
N VAL A 403 52.56 -29.79 -2.83
CA VAL A 403 51.72 -28.86 -2.06
C VAL A 403 50.62 -29.60 -1.30
N THR A 404 50.08 -28.98 -0.25
CA THR A 404 48.89 -29.48 0.44
C THR A 404 47.68 -29.22 -0.43
N ARG A 405 46.92 -30.26 -0.78
CA ARG A 405 45.62 -30.15 -1.45
C ARG A 405 44.62 -31.06 -0.76
N CYS A 406 43.50 -30.50 -0.33
CA CYS A 406 42.37 -31.24 0.22
C CYS A 406 41.11 -31.05 -0.63
N GLU A 407 40.16 -31.98 -0.48
CA GLU A 407 38.87 -31.96 -1.15
C GLU A 407 37.76 -31.93 -0.11
N LEU A 408 36.81 -31.02 -0.26
CA LEU A 408 35.67 -30.82 0.66
C LEU A 408 34.34 -30.98 -0.08
N ASP A 409 33.26 -31.16 0.68
CA ASP A 409 31.97 -31.59 0.13
C ASP A 409 31.05 -30.44 -0.27
N SER A 410 31.23 -29.23 0.28
CA SER A 410 30.40 -28.06 -0.02
C SER A 410 31.21 -26.77 -0.23
N THR A 411 30.59 -25.76 -0.83
CA THR A 411 31.21 -24.43 -1.00
C THR A 411 31.53 -23.79 0.34
N ASP A 412 30.61 -23.88 1.31
CA ASP A 412 30.81 -23.32 2.65
C ASP A 412 32.02 -23.91 3.37
N GLN A 413 32.23 -25.23 3.24
CA GLN A 413 33.42 -25.89 3.81
C GLN A 413 34.71 -25.37 3.17
N VAL A 414 34.73 -25.12 1.85
CA VAL A 414 35.88 -24.51 1.17
C VAL A 414 36.13 -23.10 1.68
N LEU A 415 35.10 -22.28 1.78
CA LEU A 415 35.21 -20.90 2.24
C LEU A 415 35.70 -20.81 3.70
N ASP A 416 35.17 -21.63 4.60
CA ASP A 416 35.64 -21.69 6.00
C ASP A 416 37.11 -22.11 6.09
N ALA A 417 37.48 -23.18 5.38
CA ALA A 417 38.86 -23.66 5.35
C ALA A 417 39.82 -22.60 4.78
N VAL A 418 39.45 -21.90 3.70
CA VAL A 418 40.27 -20.82 3.13
C VAL A 418 40.40 -19.66 4.13
N GLY A 419 39.34 -19.27 4.83
CA GLY A 419 39.39 -18.19 5.82
C GLY A 419 40.28 -18.52 7.03
N ARG A 420 40.34 -19.79 7.42
CA ARG A 420 41.08 -20.27 8.61
C ARG A 420 42.54 -20.62 8.32
N ILE A 421 42.86 -21.16 7.15
CA ILE A 421 44.18 -21.76 6.85
C ILE A 421 45.10 -20.72 6.20
N PRO A 422 46.22 -20.34 6.85
CA PRO A 422 47.18 -19.41 6.26
C PRO A 422 47.74 -19.91 4.93
N GLY A 423 47.70 -19.06 3.90
CA GLY A 423 48.19 -19.43 2.58
C GLY A 423 47.23 -20.26 1.72
N ALA A 424 46.01 -20.51 2.21
CA ALA A 424 45.00 -21.25 1.47
C ALA A 424 44.37 -20.43 0.33
N ILE A 425 44.15 -21.10 -0.80
CA ILE A 425 43.39 -20.63 -1.95
C ILE A 425 42.28 -21.65 -2.28
N GLY A 426 41.11 -21.15 -2.63
CA GLY A 426 39.97 -21.94 -3.09
C GLY A 426 39.12 -21.15 -4.08
N TYR A 427 37.85 -21.50 -4.18
CA TYR A 427 36.92 -20.89 -5.11
C TYR A 427 35.47 -20.98 -4.63
N SER A 428 34.63 -20.06 -5.10
CA SER A 428 33.18 -20.09 -4.90
C SER A 428 32.47 -19.21 -5.93
N GLU A 429 31.14 -19.27 -5.93
CA GLU A 429 30.26 -18.29 -6.56
C GLU A 429 30.42 -16.89 -5.95
N LEU A 430 30.03 -15.88 -6.74
CA LEU A 430 30.29 -14.47 -6.48
C LEU A 430 29.78 -13.97 -5.11
N ARG A 431 28.54 -14.34 -4.74
CA ARG A 431 27.89 -13.89 -3.51
C ARG A 431 28.37 -14.63 -2.27
N ALA A 432 28.56 -15.95 -2.32
CA ALA A 432 29.02 -16.70 -1.17
C ALA A 432 30.40 -16.25 -0.66
N ALA A 433 31.29 -15.82 -1.55
CA ALA A 433 32.58 -15.22 -1.16
C ALA A 433 32.48 -13.80 -0.60
N SER A 434 31.30 -13.17 -0.56
CA SER A 434 31.14 -11.79 -0.14
C SER A 434 30.84 -11.69 1.36
N GLY A 435 31.59 -10.85 2.08
CA GLY A 435 31.32 -10.56 3.50
C GLY A 435 31.87 -11.57 4.51
N LEU A 436 32.63 -12.58 4.05
CA LEU A 436 33.33 -13.52 4.92
C LEU A 436 34.61 -12.92 5.50
N LYS A 437 34.95 -13.31 6.74
CA LYS A 437 36.15 -12.85 7.45
C LYS A 437 37.32 -13.77 7.17
N GLY A 438 38.53 -13.23 7.02
CA GLY A 438 39.76 -14.01 6.88
C GLY A 438 40.09 -14.44 5.46
N LEU A 439 39.27 -14.05 4.47
CA LEU A 439 39.52 -14.28 3.06
C LEU A 439 39.05 -13.10 2.21
N HIS A 440 39.51 -13.05 0.97
CA HIS A 440 39.03 -12.12 -0.04
C HIS A 440 39.03 -12.75 -1.43
N ARG A 441 38.24 -12.16 -2.33
CA ARG A 441 38.20 -12.53 -3.75
C ARG A 441 39.43 -12.01 -4.49
N LEU A 442 39.85 -12.76 -5.49
CA LEU A 442 40.89 -12.37 -6.43
C LEU A 442 40.29 -11.87 -7.74
N ASP A 443 40.92 -10.84 -8.29
CA ASP A 443 40.78 -10.47 -9.69
C ASP A 443 41.54 -11.48 -10.56
N LEU A 444 41.01 -11.76 -11.74
CA LEU A 444 41.65 -12.60 -12.74
C LEU A 444 41.94 -11.76 -13.98
N GLU A 445 43.20 -11.78 -14.43
CA GLU A 445 43.64 -10.99 -15.58
C GLU A 445 43.32 -9.48 -15.41
N GLY A 446 43.39 -8.96 -14.19
CA GLY A 446 43.09 -7.57 -13.87
C GLY A 446 41.60 -7.22 -13.83
N HIS A 447 40.71 -8.21 -13.92
CA HIS A 447 39.26 -8.02 -13.91
C HIS A 447 38.63 -8.64 -12.67
N ALA A 448 37.83 -7.85 -11.97
CA ALA A 448 37.05 -8.32 -10.82
C ALA A 448 35.89 -9.24 -11.28
N PRO A 449 35.54 -10.26 -10.49
CA PRO A 449 34.37 -11.09 -10.77
C PRO A 449 33.09 -10.24 -10.67
N SER A 450 32.29 -10.18 -11.73
CA SER A 450 31.06 -9.39 -11.80
C SER A 450 30.10 -9.93 -12.85
N THR A 451 28.80 -9.95 -12.54
CA THR A 451 27.73 -10.20 -13.51
C THR A 451 27.49 -9.03 -14.45
N ASP A 452 27.60 -7.80 -13.95
CA ASP A 452 27.23 -6.57 -14.69
C ASP A 452 28.25 -6.19 -15.77
N GLN A 453 29.51 -6.61 -15.58
CA GLN A 453 30.60 -6.33 -16.51
C GLN A 453 31.02 -7.56 -17.31
N LEU A 454 30.26 -8.67 -17.22
CA LEU A 454 30.65 -9.97 -17.75
C LEU A 454 30.95 -9.94 -19.26
N LEU A 455 30.05 -9.32 -20.04
CA LEU A 455 30.20 -9.17 -21.49
C LEU A 455 31.32 -8.22 -21.90
N LYS A 456 31.65 -7.24 -21.03
CA LYS A 456 32.67 -6.21 -21.33
C LYS A 456 34.08 -6.68 -21.01
N THR A 457 34.24 -7.41 -19.90
CA THR A 457 35.53 -7.83 -19.36
C THR A 457 35.99 -9.17 -19.90
N GLY A 458 35.06 -10.01 -20.38
CA GLY A 458 35.38 -11.38 -20.79
C GLY A 458 35.87 -12.25 -19.64
N TYR A 459 35.47 -11.92 -18.40
CA TYR A 459 35.93 -12.61 -17.19
C TYR A 459 35.81 -14.15 -17.34
N PRO A 460 36.90 -14.90 -17.12
CA PRO A 460 37.00 -16.27 -17.63
C PRO A 460 36.28 -17.30 -16.76
N TYR A 461 36.15 -17.06 -15.46
CA TYR A 461 35.60 -18.03 -14.52
C TYR A 461 34.09 -17.88 -14.38
N ARG A 462 33.37 -18.34 -15.42
CA ARG A 462 31.91 -18.30 -15.51
C ARG A 462 31.37 -19.58 -16.13
N GLU A 463 30.13 -19.91 -15.84
CA GLU A 463 29.41 -20.99 -16.51
C GLU A 463 27.90 -20.77 -16.52
N ILE A 464 27.20 -21.46 -17.40
CA ILE A 464 25.73 -21.52 -17.40
C ILE A 464 25.27 -22.49 -16.29
N GLU A 465 24.26 -22.07 -15.52
CA GLU A 465 23.47 -22.92 -14.65
C GLU A 465 22.36 -23.59 -15.45
N TYR A 466 22.30 -24.89 -15.37
CA TYR A 466 21.34 -25.73 -16.06
C TYR A 466 20.40 -26.39 -15.05
N ALA A 467 19.10 -26.36 -15.33
CA ALA A 467 18.14 -27.26 -14.73
C ALA A 467 17.92 -28.45 -15.66
N TYR A 468 17.90 -29.64 -15.08
CA TYR A 468 17.68 -30.91 -15.76
C TYR A 468 16.43 -31.59 -15.24
N THR A 469 15.64 -32.11 -16.16
CA THR A 469 14.51 -33.01 -15.89
C THR A 469 14.72 -34.30 -16.68
N TYR A 470 14.08 -35.39 -16.27
CA TYR A 470 14.12 -36.62 -17.04
C TYR A 470 13.01 -36.62 -18.09
N GLY A 471 13.39 -36.45 -19.36
CA GLY A 471 12.45 -36.14 -20.43
C GLY A 471 11.73 -34.80 -20.20
N LEU A 472 10.61 -34.59 -20.88
CA LEU A 472 9.76 -33.42 -20.64
C LEU A 472 8.76 -33.75 -19.52
N PRO A 473 8.73 -32.98 -18.41
CA PRO A 473 7.73 -33.18 -17.37
C PRO A 473 6.31 -32.79 -17.88
N PRO A 474 5.24 -33.38 -17.34
CA PRO A 474 3.87 -32.94 -17.62
C PRO A 474 3.69 -31.44 -17.33
N ALA A 475 2.92 -30.74 -18.15
CA ALA A 475 2.77 -29.28 -18.05
C ALA A 475 2.12 -28.81 -16.73
N ASP A 476 1.31 -29.68 -16.13
CA ASP A 476 0.62 -29.48 -14.86
C ASP A 476 1.41 -29.99 -13.64
N SER A 477 2.62 -30.50 -13.84
CA SER A 477 3.46 -31.02 -12.75
C SER A 477 4.21 -29.91 -12.01
N LEU A 478 4.46 -30.14 -10.72
CA LEU A 478 5.27 -29.24 -9.89
C LEU A 478 6.67 -28.98 -10.47
N ALA A 479 7.31 -29.98 -11.09
CA ALA A 479 8.59 -29.79 -11.76
C ALA A 479 8.53 -28.79 -12.92
N ALA A 480 7.46 -28.83 -13.72
CA ALA A 480 7.27 -27.88 -14.82
C ALA A 480 6.93 -26.47 -14.29
N GLY A 481 6.04 -26.38 -13.30
CA GLY A 481 5.65 -25.14 -12.65
C GLY A 481 6.83 -24.44 -11.97
N PHE A 482 7.61 -25.17 -11.18
CA PHE A 482 8.80 -24.65 -10.49
C PHE A 482 9.87 -24.15 -11.48
N LEU A 483 10.12 -24.89 -12.57
CA LEU A 483 11.06 -24.47 -13.61
C LEU A 483 10.57 -23.23 -14.37
N ALA A 484 9.26 -23.12 -14.60
CA ALA A 484 8.67 -21.92 -15.20
C ALA A 484 8.81 -20.72 -14.26
N TYR A 485 8.48 -20.88 -12.98
CA TYR A 485 8.62 -19.86 -11.95
C TYR A 485 10.06 -19.36 -11.83
N ALA A 486 11.06 -20.25 -11.77
CA ALA A 486 12.47 -19.86 -11.73
C ALA A 486 12.92 -19.01 -12.92
N ARG A 487 12.24 -19.13 -14.08
CA ARG A 487 12.54 -18.38 -15.31
C ARG A 487 11.61 -17.19 -15.54
N GLY A 488 10.52 -17.09 -14.78
CA GLY A 488 9.51 -16.04 -14.83
C GLY A 488 9.56 -15.21 -13.56
N THR A 489 8.65 -15.48 -12.64
CA THR A 489 8.44 -14.71 -11.40
C THR A 489 9.67 -14.71 -10.48
N GLY A 490 10.42 -15.81 -10.42
CA GLY A 490 11.58 -16.00 -9.54
C GLY A 490 12.90 -15.39 -10.01
N ILE A 491 12.95 -14.68 -11.15
CA ILE A 491 14.22 -14.17 -11.71
C ILE A 491 14.97 -13.20 -10.80
N ASP A 492 14.26 -12.50 -9.91
CA ASP A 492 14.88 -11.54 -8.99
C ASP A 492 15.60 -12.24 -7.83
N VAL A 493 15.20 -13.46 -7.46
CA VAL A 493 15.96 -14.31 -6.52
C VAL A 493 17.33 -14.61 -7.11
N ILE A 494 17.36 -15.08 -8.36
CA ILE A 494 18.59 -15.39 -9.09
C ILE A 494 19.54 -14.18 -9.12
N ARG A 495 19.02 -12.97 -9.38
CA ARG A 495 19.81 -11.73 -9.36
C ARG A 495 20.32 -11.35 -7.98
N THR A 496 19.48 -11.52 -6.95
CA THR A 496 19.82 -11.17 -5.56
C THR A 496 21.03 -11.97 -5.09
N HIS A 497 21.08 -13.25 -5.47
CA HIS A 497 22.21 -14.15 -5.23
C HIS A 497 23.39 -13.95 -6.21
N GLY A 498 23.37 -12.91 -7.04
CA GLY A 498 24.52 -12.52 -7.86
C GLY A 498 24.75 -13.38 -9.09
N HIS A 499 23.69 -13.97 -9.65
CA HIS A 499 23.70 -14.65 -10.93
C HIS A 499 22.96 -13.81 -11.99
N LEU A 500 23.31 -14.00 -13.26
CA LEU A 500 22.63 -13.33 -14.38
C LEU A 500 21.55 -14.27 -14.96
N PRO A 501 20.24 -14.00 -14.78
CA PRO A 501 19.21 -14.91 -15.26
C PRO A 501 19.17 -14.96 -16.79
N CYS A 502 19.10 -16.16 -17.36
CA CYS A 502 19.02 -16.36 -18.82
C CYS A 502 17.73 -15.81 -19.43
N ALA A 503 16.68 -15.57 -18.65
CA ALA A 503 15.41 -15.01 -19.11
C ALA A 503 15.44 -13.48 -19.31
N THR A 504 16.56 -12.82 -19.02
CA THR A 504 16.73 -11.37 -19.22
C THR A 504 17.30 -11.07 -20.60
N PRO A 505 17.08 -9.88 -21.19
CA PRO A 505 17.64 -9.53 -22.51
C PRO A 505 19.16 -9.69 -22.61
N GLU A 506 19.88 -9.34 -21.53
CA GLU A 506 21.32 -9.53 -21.45
C GLU A 506 21.70 -11.01 -21.25
N GLY A 507 21.04 -11.70 -20.30
CA GLY A 507 21.29 -13.11 -20.03
C GLY A 507 21.00 -14.00 -21.24
N LEU A 508 19.96 -13.71 -22.03
CA LEU A 508 19.63 -14.43 -23.27
C LEU A 508 20.81 -14.46 -24.24
N ARG A 509 21.55 -13.34 -24.38
CA ARG A 509 22.72 -13.26 -25.25
C ARG A 509 23.86 -14.12 -24.73
N VAL A 510 24.18 -13.98 -23.44
CA VAL A 510 25.28 -14.72 -22.80
C VAL A 510 25.00 -16.22 -22.78
N CYS A 511 23.74 -16.61 -22.49
CA CYS A 511 23.32 -17.99 -22.46
C CYS A 511 23.21 -18.59 -23.87
N ALA A 512 22.99 -17.81 -24.93
CA ALA A 512 23.00 -18.30 -26.31
C ALA A 512 24.42 -18.67 -26.81
N GLU A 513 25.43 -17.86 -26.44
CA GLU A 513 26.83 -18.04 -26.85
C GLU A 513 27.53 -19.28 -26.24
N GLY A 514 26.90 -19.97 -25.27
CA GLY A 514 27.47 -21.12 -24.56
C GLY A 514 27.55 -22.44 -25.34
N ARG A 515 27.24 -22.49 -26.64
CA ARG A 515 27.42 -23.68 -27.47
C ARG A 515 28.83 -23.69 -28.09
N PRO A 516 29.70 -24.67 -27.79
CA PRO A 516 30.88 -24.90 -28.61
C PRO A 516 30.41 -25.38 -29.99
N GLY A 517 30.38 -24.49 -31.00
CA GLY A 517 30.02 -24.87 -32.37
C GLY A 517 29.43 -23.78 -33.27
N ASP A 518 28.84 -22.71 -32.73
CA ASP A 518 28.11 -21.71 -33.55
C ASP A 518 28.96 -20.51 -34.02
N SER A 519 30.29 -20.58 -33.93
CA SER A 519 31.18 -19.63 -34.60
C SER A 519 31.26 -19.91 -36.11
N ALA A 520 30.13 -19.90 -36.80
CA ALA A 520 30.03 -19.78 -38.25
C ALA A 520 28.81 -18.90 -38.56
N GLY A 521 29.08 -17.63 -38.85
CA GLY A 521 28.07 -16.59 -38.94
C GLY A 521 26.99 -16.84 -39.99
N THR A 522 25.77 -16.41 -39.67
CA THR A 522 24.78 -15.98 -40.66
C THR A 522 24.22 -14.64 -40.20
N PRO A 523 24.41 -13.54 -40.95
CA PRO A 523 23.83 -12.26 -40.58
C PRO A 523 22.30 -12.33 -40.69
N LEU A 524 21.60 -11.83 -39.68
CA LEU A 524 20.16 -11.59 -39.73
C LEU A 524 19.81 -10.68 -40.92
N PRO A 525 18.74 -10.98 -41.69
CA PRO A 525 18.35 -10.16 -42.82
C PRO A 525 17.83 -8.79 -42.32
N GLN A 526 18.46 -7.73 -42.79
CA GLN A 526 17.97 -6.37 -42.58
C GLN A 526 16.63 -6.19 -43.28
N SER A 527 15.62 -5.74 -42.54
CA SER A 527 14.30 -5.38 -43.06
C SER A 527 14.44 -4.19 -44.02
N SER A 528 14.34 -4.44 -45.33
CA SER A 528 14.23 -3.38 -46.33
C SER A 528 12.82 -2.77 -46.28
N THR A 529 12.73 -1.55 -45.78
CA THR A 529 11.54 -0.70 -45.82
C THR A 529 11.25 -0.32 -47.27
N THR A 530 10.24 -0.94 -47.88
CA THR A 530 9.77 -0.59 -49.23
C THR A 530 9.03 0.75 -49.16
N ARG A 531 9.69 1.83 -49.58
CA ARG A 531 9.09 3.14 -49.80
C ARG A 531 8.37 3.11 -51.15
N ARG A 532 7.04 3.11 -51.14
CA ARG A 532 6.22 3.40 -52.33
C ARG A 532 6.33 4.88 -52.66
N THR A 533 6.77 5.20 -53.88
CA THR A 533 6.48 6.46 -54.56
C THR A 533 6.35 6.20 -56.05
N SER A 534 5.32 6.83 -56.63
CA SER A 534 4.89 6.96 -58.03
C SER A 534 4.50 5.68 -58.77
#